data_AF-A0A956TTR4-F1
#
_entry.id   AF-A0A956TTR4-F1
#
_cell.length_a   1.000
_cell.length_b   1.000
_cell.length_c   1.000
_cell.angle_alpha   90.00
_cell.angle_beta   90.00
_cell.angle_gamma   90.00
#
_symmetry.space_group_name_H-M   'P 1'
#
loop_
_entity.id
_entity.type
_entity.pdbx_description
1 polymer ?
#
loop_
_entity_poly.entity_id
_entity_poly.type
_entity_poly.pdbx_seq_one_letter_code
_entity_poly.pdbx_strand_id
1 'polypeptide(L)'
;MKERLLELWDLLTRLSFTQKVALGTLSVAVVFAAVFFYSYSQQDYDVMFSGLDESDAAAVVHNLRKQGIGFKLAEGGTTILVPRAKKEELRLDAFQEELIKSDNTLGFGVLDSLPFGMTDWQEQKYDQKIISDEVTKTLEHIQGIRKARVMLAQGSNSVFANDSTDTTASVLLIVEPGFRIPNAKVKTIRSIVARAVPGLKAENVAVADSAGNSLSDEFGSGDGASTSEADTMRRNIEKQKTKDILEMLTALVGPNNAVVKVSAKMNFDQSQSHIKRYIPSGGTAENPTGIPVSVQENTEDYNGQKESAGGVPGTTTNVPEYKEAESISTGSDDSENDKRYNNAQRITNYEISHEERTVVHAPGTVEKLTVAVAVNKVLTSSETQELSTLVSNAAGLDIKRGDTLKVSGLQFAPELQAEKDEAVALMAQSNWVELIKKGIEMGVIALLSLAALFTVFRLLKRPIDGELLAEDLYDEPPQLFADEPQELISASAIPVLEARLDPELEHMRESIATVVTKDPQEAARLLTTFMND
;
A
#
# COMPACT_ATOMS: atom_id res chain seq x y z
N MET A 1 -44.27 60.92 -10.57
CA MET A 1 -42.88 61.39 -10.37
C MET A 1 -42.75 62.90 -10.55
N LYS A 2 -43.36 63.52 -11.57
CA LYS A 2 -43.37 64.98 -11.75
C LYS A 2 -44.10 65.77 -10.63
N GLU A 3 -45.20 65.26 -10.09
CA GLU A 3 -45.94 65.94 -9.01
C GLU A 3 -45.17 65.98 -7.69
N ARG A 4 -44.48 64.88 -7.33
CA ARG A 4 -43.61 64.82 -6.14
C ARG A 4 -42.37 65.72 -6.24
N LEU A 5 -41.91 66.01 -7.46
CA LEU A 5 -40.81 66.95 -7.72
C LEU A 5 -41.24 68.41 -7.55
N LEU A 6 -42.51 68.73 -7.85
CA LEU A 6 -43.08 70.06 -7.67
C LEU A 6 -43.42 70.35 -6.20
N GLU A 7 -43.90 69.35 -5.45
CA GLU A 7 -44.11 69.45 -3.99
C GLU A 7 -42.78 69.66 -3.23
N LEU A 8 -41.70 68.98 -3.66
CA LEU A 8 -40.35 69.20 -3.11
C LEU A 8 -39.80 70.61 -3.42
N TRP A 9 -40.23 71.21 -4.53
CA TRP A 9 -39.80 72.56 -4.94
C TRP A 9 -40.55 73.65 -4.14
N ASP A 10 -41.84 73.47 -3.85
CA ASP A 10 -42.63 74.39 -3.00
C ASP A 10 -42.23 74.31 -1.51
N LEU A 11 -41.81 73.14 -1.03
CA LEU A 11 -41.21 72.98 0.30
C LEU A 11 -39.84 73.68 0.42
N LEU A 12 -39.07 73.74 -0.68
CA LEU A 12 -37.76 74.38 -0.70
C LEU A 12 -37.85 75.92 -0.68
N THR A 13 -38.90 76.50 -1.28
CA THR A 13 -39.09 77.96 -1.34
C THR A 13 -39.61 78.53 -0.02
N ARG A 14 -40.37 77.76 0.78
CA ARG A 14 -40.92 78.14 2.10
C ARG A 14 -39.93 78.08 3.28
N LEU A 15 -38.72 77.56 3.06
CA LEU A 15 -37.67 77.48 4.08
C LEU A 15 -37.01 78.85 4.35
N SER A 16 -36.77 79.14 5.64
CA SER A 16 -36.07 80.36 6.09
C SER A 16 -34.64 80.44 5.52
N PHE A 17 -34.07 81.64 5.38
CA PHE A 17 -32.74 81.85 4.79
C PHE A 17 -31.64 81.00 5.48
N THR A 18 -31.73 80.83 6.79
CA THR A 18 -30.82 79.98 7.58
C THR A 18 -30.98 78.49 7.27
N GLN A 19 -32.21 78.01 7.03
CA GLN A 19 -32.45 76.61 6.63
C GLN A 19 -31.98 76.34 5.18
N LYS A 20 -32.07 77.31 4.27
CA LYS A 20 -31.52 77.19 2.91
C LYS A 20 -29.99 77.08 2.91
N VAL A 21 -29.31 77.86 3.76
CA VAL A 21 -27.85 77.77 3.94
C VAL A 21 -27.47 76.43 4.56
N ALA A 22 -28.18 75.96 5.60
CA ALA A 22 -27.92 74.67 6.24
C ALA A 22 -28.09 73.48 5.27
N LEU A 23 -29.14 73.49 4.45
CA LEU A 23 -29.40 72.45 3.44
C LEU A 23 -28.35 72.48 2.32
N GLY A 24 -27.92 73.68 1.92
CA GLY A 24 -26.82 73.87 0.97
C GLY A 24 -25.49 73.29 1.47
N THR A 25 -25.12 73.58 2.72
CA THR A 25 -23.91 73.02 3.33
C THR A 25 -23.98 71.50 3.49
N LEU A 26 -25.15 70.95 3.86
CA LEU A 26 -25.36 69.51 3.97
C LEU A 26 -25.22 68.83 2.60
N SER A 27 -25.78 69.43 1.54
CA SER A 27 -25.71 68.90 0.18
C SER A 27 -24.26 68.87 -0.33
N VAL A 28 -23.48 69.92 -0.08
CA VAL A 28 -22.06 69.98 -0.43
C VAL A 28 -21.27 68.93 0.35
N ALA A 29 -21.52 68.78 1.66
CA ALA A 29 -20.85 67.76 2.48
C ALA A 29 -21.16 66.33 2.01
N VAL A 30 -22.40 66.05 1.59
CA VAL A 30 -22.80 64.74 1.05
C VAL A 30 -22.13 64.48 -0.29
N VAL A 31 -22.05 65.47 -1.19
CA VAL A 31 -21.33 65.32 -2.47
C VAL A 31 -19.83 65.11 -2.22
N PHE A 32 -19.24 65.84 -1.28
CA PHE A 32 -17.83 65.70 -0.93
C PHE A 32 -17.53 64.33 -0.32
N ALA A 33 -18.40 63.83 0.57
CA ALA A 33 -18.31 62.49 1.14
C ALA A 33 -18.48 61.41 0.05
N ALA A 34 -19.40 61.60 -0.89
CA ALA A 34 -19.61 60.66 -2.00
C ALA A 34 -18.40 60.61 -2.95
N VAL A 35 -17.80 61.76 -3.27
CA VAL A 35 -16.58 61.83 -4.09
C VAL A 35 -15.38 61.22 -3.35
N PHE A 36 -15.23 61.52 -2.05
CA PHE A 36 -14.18 60.95 -1.22
C PHE A 36 -14.31 59.43 -1.11
N PHE A 37 -15.52 58.92 -0.91
CA PHE A 37 -15.80 57.49 -0.83
C PHE A 37 -15.59 56.79 -2.19
N TYR A 38 -16.01 57.41 -3.28
CA TYR A 38 -15.78 56.91 -4.64
C TYR A 38 -14.28 56.84 -4.97
N SER A 39 -13.51 57.85 -4.57
CA SER A 39 -12.07 57.88 -4.78
C SER A 39 -11.30 56.88 -3.89
N TYR A 40 -11.79 56.59 -2.69
CA TYR A 40 -11.18 55.59 -1.79
C TYR A 40 -11.45 54.14 -2.26
N SER A 41 -12.51 53.93 -3.04
CA SER A 41 -12.90 52.61 -3.52
C SER A 41 -12.14 52.12 -4.77
N GLN A 42 -11.32 52.97 -5.41
CA GLN A 42 -10.51 52.57 -6.58
C GLN A 42 -9.10 52.13 -6.18
N GLN A 43 -8.99 51.04 -5.42
CA GLN A 43 -7.71 50.34 -5.32
C GLN A 43 -7.52 49.46 -6.56
N ASP A 44 -6.50 49.74 -7.36
CA ASP A 44 -6.11 48.90 -8.50
C ASP A 44 -5.61 47.55 -7.99
N TYR A 45 -6.32 46.48 -8.35
CA TYR A 45 -5.93 45.10 -8.05
C TYR A 45 -5.04 44.58 -9.18
N ASP A 46 -3.92 43.97 -8.83
CA ASP A 46 -2.97 43.36 -9.75
C ASP A 46 -2.69 41.91 -9.34
N VAL A 47 -2.30 41.06 -10.29
CA VAL A 47 -2.10 39.63 -10.06
C VAL A 47 -0.84 39.41 -9.22
N MET A 48 -1.01 38.88 -8.02
CA MET A 48 0.09 38.52 -7.11
C MET A 48 0.64 37.14 -7.43
N PHE A 49 -0.25 36.15 -7.57
CA PHE A 49 0.07 34.79 -7.97
C PHE A 49 -1.00 34.25 -8.92
N SER A 50 -0.59 33.40 -9.86
CA SER A 50 -1.45 32.75 -10.85
C SER A 50 -1.10 31.28 -10.96
N GLY A 51 -2.10 30.41 -11.14
CA GLY A 51 -1.89 28.97 -11.31
C GLY A 51 -1.42 28.26 -10.04
N LEU A 52 -1.85 28.73 -8.86
CA LEU A 52 -1.60 28.04 -7.60
C LEU A 52 -2.46 26.77 -7.49
N ASP A 53 -1.91 25.73 -6.87
CA ASP A 53 -2.69 24.58 -6.42
C ASP A 53 -3.71 25.02 -5.35
N GLU A 54 -4.84 24.33 -5.25
CA GLU A 54 -5.94 24.69 -4.35
C GLU A 54 -5.49 24.81 -2.88
N SER A 55 -4.54 23.97 -2.45
CA SER A 55 -4.03 23.97 -1.08
C SER A 55 -3.13 25.19 -0.79
N ASP A 56 -2.29 25.57 -1.74
CA ASP A 56 -1.42 26.75 -1.63
C ASP A 56 -2.23 28.04 -1.76
N ALA A 57 -3.20 28.07 -2.67
CA ALA A 57 -4.15 29.17 -2.80
C ALA A 57 -4.92 29.39 -1.49
N ALA A 58 -5.37 28.31 -0.83
CA ALA A 58 -6.04 28.40 0.47
C ALA A 58 -5.13 28.93 1.59
N ALA A 59 -3.85 28.52 1.62
CA ALA A 59 -2.87 29.00 2.58
C ALA A 59 -2.58 30.50 2.43
N VAL A 60 -2.37 30.95 1.19
CA VAL A 60 -2.14 32.37 0.87
C VAL A 60 -3.38 33.20 1.19
N VAL A 61 -4.58 32.74 0.83
CA VAL A 61 -5.84 33.42 1.16
C VAL A 61 -6.05 33.53 2.67
N HIS A 62 -5.74 32.47 3.42
CA HIS A 62 -5.87 32.47 4.87
C HIS A 62 -4.91 33.49 5.51
N ASN A 63 -3.66 33.57 5.05
CA ASN A 63 -2.71 34.57 5.54
C ASN A 63 -3.17 36.01 5.20
N LEU A 64 -3.58 36.27 3.96
CA LEU A 64 -4.08 37.59 3.55
C LEU A 64 -5.30 38.02 4.38
N ARG A 65 -6.21 37.08 4.68
CA ARG A 65 -7.36 37.32 5.57
C ARG A 65 -6.93 37.63 7.00
N LYS A 66 -5.95 36.90 7.53
CA LYS A 66 -5.37 37.13 8.87
C LYS A 66 -4.73 38.52 8.99
N GLN A 67 -4.08 38.98 7.92
CA GLN A 67 -3.47 40.31 7.84
C GLN A 67 -4.49 41.43 7.50
N GLY A 68 -5.77 41.09 7.27
CA GLY A 68 -6.83 42.05 6.97
C GLY A 68 -6.68 42.73 5.60
N ILE A 69 -6.00 42.08 4.65
CA ILE A 69 -5.72 42.64 3.33
C ILE A 69 -6.85 42.26 2.38
N GLY A 70 -7.42 43.24 1.68
CA GLY A 70 -8.42 42.97 0.65
C GLY A 70 -7.81 42.23 -0.52
N PHE A 71 -8.37 41.09 -0.91
CA PHE A 71 -7.93 40.28 -2.05
C PHE A 71 -9.12 39.93 -2.95
N LYS A 72 -8.84 39.60 -4.22
CA LYS A 72 -9.84 39.06 -5.17
C LYS A 72 -9.33 37.74 -5.73
N LEU A 73 -10.25 36.81 -5.95
CA LEU A 73 -9.97 35.53 -6.57
C LEU A 73 -10.45 35.57 -8.02
N ALA A 74 -9.61 35.11 -8.94
CA ALA A 74 -9.92 34.92 -10.35
C ALA A 74 -9.68 33.45 -10.75
N GLU A 75 -10.17 33.08 -11.94
CA GLU A 75 -9.92 31.76 -12.55
C GLU A 75 -10.27 30.57 -11.63
N GLY A 76 -11.40 30.68 -10.89
CA GLY A 76 -11.86 29.60 -10.02
C GLY A 76 -11.12 29.49 -8.67
N GLY A 77 -10.24 30.44 -8.34
CA GLY A 77 -9.55 30.49 -7.04
C GLY A 77 -8.04 30.22 -7.10
N THR A 78 -7.50 29.87 -8.26
CA THR A 78 -6.07 29.60 -8.48
C THR A 78 -5.25 30.87 -8.75
N THR A 79 -5.92 31.99 -9.02
CA THR A 79 -5.30 33.29 -9.27
C THR A 79 -5.74 34.30 -8.20
N ILE A 80 -4.76 34.88 -7.49
CA ILE A 80 -4.96 35.80 -6.37
C ILE A 80 -4.52 37.21 -6.78
N LEU A 81 -5.45 38.16 -6.71
CA LEU A 81 -5.20 39.57 -6.96
C LEU A 81 -5.19 40.37 -5.65
N VAL A 82 -4.23 41.28 -5.51
CA VAL A 82 -4.06 42.14 -4.35
C VAL A 82 -3.85 43.60 -4.78
N PRO A 83 -4.01 44.59 -3.89
CA PRO A 83 -3.75 45.98 -4.23
C PRO A 83 -2.33 46.17 -4.76
N ARG A 84 -2.21 46.79 -5.93
CA ARG A 84 -0.93 46.94 -6.66
C ARG A 84 0.20 47.51 -5.81
N ALA A 85 -0.13 48.43 -4.90
CA ALA A 85 0.83 49.06 -3.99
C ALA A 85 1.50 48.09 -3.00
N LYS A 86 0.84 46.98 -2.64
CA LYS A 86 1.33 45.99 -1.67
C LYS A 86 1.78 44.68 -2.29
N LYS A 87 1.66 44.53 -3.62
CA LYS A 87 1.89 43.27 -4.33
C LYS A 87 3.26 42.64 -4.05
N GLU A 88 4.34 43.41 -4.18
CA GLU A 88 5.70 42.86 -4.04
C GLU A 88 6.06 42.55 -2.58
N GLU A 89 5.57 43.35 -1.64
CA GLU A 89 5.73 43.11 -0.19
C GLU A 89 5.04 41.80 0.20
N LEU A 90 3.77 41.62 -0.20
CA LEU A 90 3.01 40.43 0.10
C LEU A 90 3.56 39.18 -0.59
N ARG A 91 4.12 39.34 -1.79
CA ARG A 91 4.81 38.25 -2.49
C ARG A 91 6.04 37.80 -1.70
N LEU A 92 6.83 38.75 -1.20
CA LEU A 92 8.00 38.44 -0.38
C LEU A 92 7.60 37.77 0.94
N ASP A 93 6.55 38.26 1.61
CA ASP A 93 6.04 37.69 2.86
C ASP A 93 5.52 36.26 2.67
N ALA A 94 4.80 36.00 1.57
CA ALA A 94 4.30 34.66 1.26
C ALA A 94 5.43 33.63 1.07
N PHE A 95 6.59 34.05 0.55
CA PHE A 95 7.78 33.20 0.48
C PHE A 95 8.48 33.04 1.83
N GLN A 96 8.55 34.09 2.64
CA GLN A 96 9.16 34.02 3.98
C GLN A 96 8.37 33.11 4.93
N GLU A 97 7.04 33.09 4.80
CA GLU A 97 6.16 32.23 5.58
C GLU A 97 5.98 30.82 4.98
N GLU A 98 6.70 30.48 3.90
CA GLU A 98 6.61 29.19 3.21
C GLU A 98 5.16 28.80 2.82
N LEU A 99 4.32 29.79 2.49
CA LEU A 99 2.90 29.56 2.20
C LEU A 99 2.65 28.87 0.86
N ILE A 100 3.64 28.93 -0.03
CA ILE A 100 3.63 28.27 -1.33
C ILE A 100 4.65 27.15 -1.26
N LYS A 101 4.18 25.91 -1.22
CA LYS A 101 5.06 24.76 -1.28
C LYS A 101 5.34 24.57 -2.75
N SER A 102 6.58 24.82 -3.18
CA SER A 102 6.98 24.54 -4.55
C SER A 102 6.96 23.03 -4.81
N ASP A 103 5.79 22.43 -4.97
CA ASP A 103 5.60 21.03 -5.38
C ASP A 103 5.75 20.90 -6.92
N ASN A 104 6.46 21.85 -7.53
CA ASN A 104 6.78 21.84 -8.95
C ASN A 104 7.91 20.82 -9.22
N THR A 105 7.62 19.55 -9.01
CA THR A 105 8.27 18.44 -9.70
C THR A 105 7.92 18.57 -11.17
N LEU A 106 8.70 19.41 -11.86
CA LEU A 106 8.64 19.56 -13.30
C LEU A 106 9.05 18.22 -13.91
N GLY A 107 8.07 17.35 -14.14
CA GLY A 107 8.24 16.09 -14.87
C GLY A 107 8.55 16.39 -16.33
N PHE A 108 7.70 15.94 -17.27
CA PHE A 108 7.91 16.28 -18.69
C PHE A 108 7.88 17.78 -19.01
N GLY A 109 7.33 18.63 -18.13
CA GLY A 109 7.33 20.09 -18.30
C GLY A 109 8.72 20.74 -18.30
N VAL A 110 9.76 20.05 -17.82
CA VAL A 110 11.15 20.52 -17.95
C VAL A 110 11.63 20.47 -19.40
N LEU A 111 11.07 19.59 -20.23
CA LEU A 111 11.49 19.39 -21.63
C LEU A 111 11.27 20.65 -22.49
N ASP A 112 10.20 21.40 -22.21
CA ASP A 112 9.85 22.64 -22.93
C ASP A 112 10.83 23.80 -22.66
N SER A 113 11.63 23.67 -21.60
CA SER A 113 12.57 24.71 -21.14
C SER A 113 14.04 24.35 -21.35
N LEU A 114 14.34 23.24 -22.04
CA LEU A 114 15.72 22.81 -22.24
C LEU A 114 16.50 23.78 -23.17
N PRO A 115 17.67 24.26 -22.75
CA PRO A 115 18.50 25.13 -23.57
C PRO A 115 19.08 24.37 -24.78
N PHE A 116 19.07 25.00 -25.95
CA PHE A 116 19.76 24.48 -27.13
C PHE A 116 21.28 24.40 -26.89
N GLY A 117 21.90 23.27 -27.24
CA GLY A 117 23.35 23.06 -27.13
C GLY A 117 23.82 22.32 -25.86
N MET A 118 22.96 21.53 -25.22
CA MET A 118 23.33 20.67 -24.08
C MET A 118 24.32 19.57 -24.46
N THR A 119 25.14 19.17 -23.49
CA THR A 119 26.02 18.00 -23.60
C THR A 119 25.29 16.71 -23.25
N ASP A 120 25.76 15.56 -23.76
CA ASP A 120 25.19 14.24 -23.46
C ASP A 120 25.08 13.96 -21.95
N TRP A 121 26.05 14.45 -21.16
CA TRP A 121 26.01 14.32 -19.70
C TRP A 121 24.86 15.12 -19.08
N GLN A 122 24.59 16.32 -19.60
CA GLN A 122 23.47 17.14 -19.14
C GLN A 122 22.15 16.47 -19.54
N GLU A 123 22.03 16.00 -20.78
CA GLU A 123 20.84 15.26 -21.26
C GLU A 123 20.53 14.07 -20.35
N GLN A 124 21.51 13.23 -20.05
CA GLN A 124 21.35 12.09 -19.13
C GLN A 124 20.86 12.51 -17.74
N LYS A 125 21.34 13.65 -17.21
CA LYS A 125 20.87 14.17 -15.91
C LYS A 125 19.42 14.64 -15.96
N TYR A 126 19.00 15.23 -17.08
CA TYR A 126 17.60 15.62 -17.26
C TYR A 126 16.70 14.40 -17.44
N ASP A 127 17.10 13.41 -18.24
CA ASP A 127 16.36 12.15 -18.39
C ASP A 127 16.18 11.44 -17.04
N GLN A 128 17.26 11.33 -16.27
CA GLN A 128 17.24 10.75 -14.92
C GLN A 128 16.23 11.49 -14.02
N LYS A 129 16.21 12.82 -14.08
CA LYS A 129 15.29 13.65 -13.30
C LYS A 129 13.84 13.46 -13.75
N ILE A 130 13.56 13.55 -15.04
CA ILE A 130 12.21 13.41 -15.61
C ILE A 130 11.62 12.05 -15.25
N ILE A 131 12.38 10.96 -15.41
CA ILE A 131 11.93 9.62 -15.07
C ILE A 131 11.69 9.51 -13.56
N SER A 132 12.58 10.05 -12.72
CA SER A 132 12.40 10.02 -11.26
C SER A 132 11.13 10.74 -10.82
N ASP A 133 10.84 11.90 -11.41
CA ASP A 133 9.67 12.73 -11.10
C ASP A 133 8.37 12.06 -11.58
N GLU A 134 8.36 11.49 -12.78
CA GLU A 134 7.18 10.79 -13.34
C GLU A 134 6.85 9.50 -12.57
N VAL A 135 7.88 8.73 -12.21
CA VAL A 135 7.70 7.54 -11.37
C VAL A 135 7.21 7.96 -9.99
N THR A 136 7.74 9.04 -9.41
CA THR A 136 7.27 9.57 -8.13
C THR A 136 5.77 9.88 -8.18
N LYS A 137 5.31 10.64 -9.18
CA LYS A 137 3.88 10.94 -9.38
C LYS A 137 3.05 9.68 -9.55
N THR A 138 3.55 8.71 -10.32
CA THR A 138 2.86 7.43 -10.53
C THR A 138 2.68 6.67 -9.21
N LEU A 139 3.69 6.65 -8.35
CA LEU A 139 3.60 5.98 -7.04
C LEU A 139 2.65 6.70 -6.07
N GLU A 140 2.57 8.03 -6.12
CA GLU A 140 1.63 8.80 -5.28
C GLU A 140 0.17 8.55 -5.62
N HIS A 141 -0.15 8.10 -6.85
CA HIS A 141 -1.50 7.67 -7.21
C HIS A 141 -1.89 6.29 -6.64
N ILE A 142 -0.95 5.55 -6.05
CA ILE A 142 -1.24 4.26 -5.42
C ILE A 142 -1.94 4.50 -4.08
N GLN A 143 -3.12 3.91 -3.92
CA GLN A 143 -3.92 4.03 -2.68
C GLN A 143 -3.09 3.75 -1.42
N GLY A 144 -3.12 4.70 -0.48
CA GLY A 144 -2.45 4.62 0.82
C GLY A 144 -1.03 5.19 0.83
N ILE A 145 -0.51 5.64 -0.32
CA ILE A 145 0.72 6.41 -0.44
C ILE A 145 0.33 7.88 -0.52
N ARG A 146 0.81 8.69 0.43
CA ARG A 146 0.54 10.14 0.49
C ARG A 146 1.58 10.94 -0.27
N LYS A 147 2.86 10.56 -0.11
CA LYS A 147 3.99 11.11 -0.85
C LYS A 147 4.99 10.02 -1.16
N ALA A 148 5.70 10.15 -2.27
CA ALA A 148 6.80 9.28 -2.63
C ALA A 148 8.03 10.10 -2.99
N ARG A 149 9.21 9.50 -2.88
CA ARG A 149 10.44 10.08 -3.43
C ARG A 149 11.27 8.96 -4.04
N VAL A 150 11.56 9.09 -5.33
CA VAL A 150 12.38 8.14 -6.07
C VAL A 150 13.74 8.75 -6.36
N MET A 151 14.80 8.03 -5.99
CA MET A 151 16.18 8.37 -6.29
C MET A 151 16.74 7.29 -7.20
N LEU A 152 17.06 7.65 -8.43
CA LEU A 152 17.69 6.75 -9.38
C LEU A 152 19.20 6.94 -9.35
N ALA A 153 19.96 5.87 -9.51
CA ALA A 153 21.40 5.89 -9.76
C ALA A 153 21.66 5.06 -11.01
N GLN A 154 21.90 5.76 -12.13
CA GLN A 154 22.11 5.14 -13.42
C GLN A 154 23.52 4.53 -13.50
N GLY A 155 23.59 3.30 -14.01
CA GLY A 155 24.85 2.66 -14.28
C GLY A 155 25.63 3.35 -15.40
N SER A 156 26.95 3.39 -15.31
CA SER A 156 27.82 3.81 -16.40
C SER A 156 28.43 2.59 -17.10
N ASN A 157 28.38 2.57 -18.43
CA ASN A 157 29.15 1.63 -19.24
C ASN A 157 30.48 2.29 -19.61
N SER A 158 31.59 1.79 -19.05
CA SER A 158 32.91 2.22 -19.48
C SER A 158 33.28 1.49 -20.77
N VAL A 159 33.70 2.23 -21.81
CA VAL A 159 34.24 1.62 -23.03
C VAL A 159 35.66 1.07 -22.80
N PHE A 160 36.28 1.41 -21.67
CA PHE A 160 37.67 1.08 -21.32
C PHE A 160 37.78 0.01 -20.22
N ALA A 161 36.67 -0.41 -19.61
CA ALA A 161 36.63 -1.45 -18.59
C ALA A 161 35.43 -2.38 -18.86
N ASN A 162 35.62 -3.69 -18.71
CA ASN A 162 34.53 -4.66 -18.77
C ASN A 162 33.57 -4.58 -17.58
N ASP A 163 33.81 -3.68 -16.62
CA ASP A 163 32.94 -3.45 -15.49
C ASP A 163 31.83 -2.45 -15.88
N SER A 164 30.63 -2.99 -16.03
CA SER A 164 29.39 -2.23 -16.06
C SER A 164 28.80 -2.19 -14.66
N THR A 165 28.46 -1.00 -14.18
CA THR A 165 27.75 -0.85 -12.90
C THR A 165 26.25 -1.00 -13.15
N ASP A 166 25.57 -1.81 -12.36
CA ASP A 166 24.11 -1.95 -12.45
C ASP A 166 23.38 -0.64 -12.08
N THR A 167 22.28 -0.36 -12.78
CA THR A 167 21.35 0.70 -12.39
C THR A 167 20.63 0.31 -11.10
N THR A 168 20.54 1.24 -10.15
CA THR A 168 19.89 1.04 -8.84
C THR A 168 18.89 2.15 -8.54
N ALA A 169 17.93 1.87 -7.65
CA ALA A 169 16.94 2.85 -7.22
C ALA A 169 16.63 2.74 -5.72
N SER A 170 16.37 3.89 -5.09
CA SER A 170 15.87 3.99 -3.73
C SER A 170 14.54 4.73 -3.72
N VAL A 171 13.54 4.15 -3.06
CA VAL A 171 12.18 4.67 -2.97
C VAL A 171 11.85 4.91 -1.51
N LEU A 172 11.58 6.16 -1.16
CA LEU A 172 11.04 6.53 0.14
C LEU A 172 9.53 6.76 0.01
N LEU A 173 8.76 6.11 0.85
CA LEU A 173 7.31 6.21 0.87
C LEU A 173 6.85 6.89 2.16
N ILE A 174 5.89 7.81 2.04
CA ILE A 174 5.15 8.39 3.15
C ILE A 174 3.70 7.92 2.99
N VAL A 175 3.21 7.19 3.98
CA VAL A 175 1.88 6.55 3.92
C VAL A 175 0.82 7.37 4.65
N GLU A 176 -0.44 7.05 4.39
CA GLU A 176 -1.55 7.62 5.17
C GLU A 176 -1.51 7.16 6.64
N PRO A 177 -1.99 7.98 7.59
CA PRO A 177 -1.93 7.63 9.01
C PRO A 177 -2.69 6.33 9.27
N GLY A 178 -2.06 5.38 9.98
CA GLY A 178 -2.64 4.06 10.25
C GLY A 178 -2.63 3.09 9.06
N PHE A 179 -2.13 3.49 7.89
CA PHE A 179 -2.01 2.61 6.74
C PHE A 179 -0.71 1.79 6.79
N ARG A 180 -0.81 0.46 6.73
CA ARG A 180 0.34 -0.42 6.54
C ARG A 180 0.40 -0.89 5.09
N ILE A 181 1.56 -0.73 4.44
CA ILE A 181 1.75 -1.20 3.07
C ILE A 181 1.89 -2.74 3.09
N PRO A 182 0.98 -3.49 2.44
CA PRO A 182 1.12 -4.93 2.33
C PRO A 182 2.25 -5.30 1.35
N ASN A 183 2.91 -6.44 1.59
CA ASN A 183 4.00 -6.98 0.77
C ASN A 183 3.67 -7.06 -0.73
N ALA A 184 2.42 -7.37 -1.08
CA ALA A 184 1.96 -7.36 -2.46
C ALA A 184 2.10 -5.97 -3.12
N LYS A 185 1.77 -4.88 -2.40
CA LYS A 185 1.94 -3.52 -2.91
C LYS A 185 3.42 -3.15 -3.04
N VAL A 186 4.27 -3.53 -2.08
CA VAL A 186 5.72 -3.31 -2.18
C VAL A 186 6.31 -3.98 -3.43
N LYS A 187 5.92 -5.23 -3.71
CA LYS A 187 6.33 -5.95 -4.92
C LYS A 187 5.89 -5.23 -6.20
N THR A 188 4.66 -4.71 -6.22
CA THR A 188 4.15 -3.91 -7.33
C THR A 188 4.96 -2.62 -7.52
N ILE A 189 5.25 -1.90 -6.44
CA ILE A 189 6.07 -0.67 -6.47
C ILE A 189 7.44 -0.95 -7.08
N ARG A 190 8.16 -1.97 -6.59
CA ARG A 190 9.46 -2.38 -7.15
C ARG A 190 9.35 -2.71 -8.64
N SER A 191 8.29 -3.41 -9.03
CA SER A 191 8.07 -3.78 -10.43
C SER A 191 7.75 -2.60 -11.34
N ILE A 192 7.04 -1.58 -10.86
CA ILE A 192 6.75 -0.36 -11.60
C ILE A 192 8.05 0.41 -11.84
N VAL A 193 8.82 0.64 -10.77
CA VAL A 193 10.09 1.38 -10.82
C VAL A 193 11.08 0.68 -11.75
N ALA A 194 11.24 -0.64 -11.62
CA ALA A 194 12.14 -1.42 -12.48
C ALA A 194 11.75 -1.38 -13.97
N ARG A 195 10.45 -1.32 -14.28
CA ARG A 195 9.98 -1.23 -15.67
C ARG A 195 10.07 0.18 -16.26
N ALA A 196 10.04 1.20 -15.40
CA ALA A 196 10.14 2.59 -15.83
C ALA A 196 11.58 3.01 -16.18
N VAL A 197 12.59 2.30 -15.67
CA VAL A 197 14.01 2.67 -15.82
C VAL A 197 14.75 1.60 -16.63
N PRO A 198 15.38 1.96 -17.76
CA PRO A 198 16.17 1.03 -18.56
C PRO A 198 17.30 0.37 -17.75
N GLY A 199 17.39 -0.96 -17.84
CA GLY A 199 18.45 -1.73 -17.17
C GLY A 199 18.31 -1.86 -15.65
N LEU A 200 17.24 -1.34 -15.04
CA LEU A 200 16.98 -1.50 -13.62
C LEU A 200 16.26 -2.82 -13.34
N LYS A 201 16.89 -3.70 -12.55
CA LYS A 201 16.25 -4.94 -12.08
C LYS A 201 15.43 -4.66 -10.84
N ALA A 202 14.32 -5.39 -10.65
CA ALA A 202 13.47 -5.24 -9.46
C ALA A 202 14.21 -5.52 -8.15
N GLU A 203 15.18 -6.43 -8.17
CA GLU A 203 16.08 -6.73 -7.05
C GLU A 203 16.89 -5.52 -6.58
N ASN A 204 17.27 -4.62 -7.50
CA ASN A 204 18.07 -3.42 -7.27
C ASN A 204 17.23 -2.19 -6.85
N VAL A 205 15.96 -2.39 -6.50
CA VAL A 205 15.05 -1.35 -5.99
C VAL A 205 14.87 -1.53 -4.49
N ALA A 206 15.44 -0.62 -3.71
CA ALA A 206 15.22 -0.51 -2.28
C ALA A 206 13.99 0.34 -1.99
N VAL A 207 13.14 -0.10 -1.05
CA VAL A 207 11.91 0.60 -0.65
C VAL A 207 11.89 0.75 0.86
N ALA A 208 11.73 1.97 1.34
CA ALA A 208 11.66 2.29 2.76
C ALA A 208 10.45 3.18 3.08
N ASP A 209 9.97 3.10 4.32
CA ASP A 209 8.95 4.01 4.87
C ASP A 209 9.61 5.17 5.63
N SER A 210 8.88 6.26 5.78
CA SER A 210 9.15 7.42 6.63
C SER A 210 9.57 7.11 8.07
N ALA A 211 9.17 5.96 8.61
CA ALA A 211 9.58 5.47 9.93
C ALA A 211 10.98 4.81 9.96
N GLY A 212 11.67 4.72 8.82
CA GLY A 212 12.99 4.08 8.70
C GLY A 212 12.95 2.56 8.53
N ASN A 213 11.77 1.97 8.32
CA ASN A 213 11.62 0.55 8.05
C ASN A 213 11.94 0.24 6.58
N SER A 214 12.86 -0.70 6.32
CA SER A 214 13.03 -1.26 4.98
C SER A 214 11.86 -2.20 4.68
N LEU A 215 11.12 -1.90 3.63
CA LEU A 215 10.03 -2.72 3.11
C LEU A 215 10.52 -3.71 2.04
N SER A 216 11.71 -3.50 1.49
CA SER A 216 12.30 -4.33 0.44
C SER A 216 13.17 -5.49 0.93
N ASP A 217 13.61 -5.47 2.19
CA ASP A 217 14.56 -6.46 2.73
C ASP A 217 14.00 -7.89 2.78
N GLU A 218 12.68 -8.05 2.94
CA GLU A 218 12.01 -9.36 2.87
C GLU A 218 12.10 -10.00 1.47
N PHE A 219 12.50 -9.24 0.44
CA PHE A 219 12.51 -9.67 -0.95
C PHE A 219 13.90 -9.61 -1.60
N GLY A 220 14.96 -9.38 -0.81
CA GLY A 220 16.35 -9.41 -1.29
C GLY A 220 16.90 -10.83 -1.31
N SER A 221 17.75 -11.16 -2.28
CA SER A 221 18.34 -12.51 -2.48
C SER A 221 19.30 -12.99 -1.37
N GLY A 222 19.26 -12.39 -0.17
CA GLY A 222 20.05 -12.83 0.99
C GLY A 222 19.32 -13.91 1.81
N ASP A 223 20.09 -14.65 2.60
CA ASP A 223 19.71 -15.81 3.45
C ASP A 223 18.39 -15.67 4.25
N GLY A 224 17.90 -14.44 4.48
CA GLY A 224 16.64 -14.15 5.16
C GLY A 224 15.38 -14.24 4.28
N ALA A 225 15.44 -13.94 2.98
CA ALA A 225 14.25 -13.95 2.11
C ALA A 225 13.72 -15.37 1.84
N SER A 226 14.62 -16.35 1.70
CA SER A 226 14.29 -17.77 1.58
C SER A 226 13.48 -18.30 2.77
N THR A 227 13.74 -17.77 3.98
CA THR A 227 12.98 -18.14 5.18
C THR A 227 11.54 -17.60 5.13
N SER A 228 11.35 -16.37 4.62
CA SER A 228 10.01 -15.76 4.50
C SER A 228 9.14 -16.45 3.43
N GLU A 229 9.75 -16.85 2.30
CA GLU A 229 9.05 -17.57 1.23
C GLU A 229 8.70 -19.00 1.66
N ALA A 230 9.62 -19.70 2.33
CA ALA A 230 9.36 -21.01 2.91
C ALA A 230 8.20 -20.97 3.92
N ASP A 231 8.19 -19.99 4.82
CA ASP A 231 7.12 -19.83 5.80
C ASP A 231 5.78 -19.41 5.19
N THR A 232 5.79 -18.57 4.15
CA THR A 232 4.55 -18.22 3.43
C THR A 232 4.00 -19.42 2.67
N MET A 233 4.84 -20.19 1.99
CA MET A 233 4.44 -21.42 1.30
C MET A 233 3.88 -22.45 2.29
N ARG A 234 4.55 -22.67 3.41
CA ARG A 234 4.07 -23.54 4.50
C ARG A 234 2.70 -23.10 5.00
N ARG A 235 2.52 -21.82 5.32
CA ARG A 235 1.24 -21.25 5.77
C ARG A 235 0.14 -21.37 4.72
N ASN A 236 0.45 -21.20 3.45
CA ASN A 236 -0.51 -21.34 2.35
C ASN A 236 -1.02 -22.78 2.24
N ILE A 237 -0.13 -23.77 2.31
CA ILE A 237 -0.50 -25.19 2.31
C ILE A 237 -1.33 -25.53 3.55
N GLU A 238 -0.90 -25.12 4.74
CA GLU A 238 -1.65 -25.33 5.98
C GLU A 238 -3.05 -24.72 5.90
N LYS A 239 -3.18 -23.50 5.37
CA LYS A 239 -4.46 -22.80 5.21
C LYS A 239 -5.35 -23.49 4.18
N GLN A 240 -4.81 -23.90 3.03
CA GLN A 240 -5.56 -24.59 1.99
C GLN A 240 -6.10 -25.92 2.52
N LYS A 241 -5.25 -26.75 3.13
CA LYS A 241 -5.68 -28.03 3.72
C LYS A 241 -6.70 -27.84 4.84
N THR A 242 -6.53 -26.82 5.68
CA THR A 242 -7.51 -26.47 6.71
C THR A 242 -8.86 -26.14 6.09
N LYS A 243 -8.87 -25.34 5.01
CA LYS A 243 -10.09 -24.95 4.29
C LYS A 243 -10.78 -26.18 3.67
N ASP A 244 -10.04 -27.04 2.97
CA ASP A 244 -10.59 -28.23 2.31
C ASP A 244 -11.28 -29.17 3.32
N ILE A 245 -10.64 -29.38 4.48
CA ILE A 245 -11.20 -30.21 5.56
C ILE A 245 -12.42 -29.52 6.19
N LEU A 246 -12.36 -28.21 6.43
CA LEU A 246 -13.44 -27.46 7.07
C LEU A 246 -14.68 -27.39 6.17
N GLU A 247 -14.54 -27.18 4.87
CA GLU A 247 -15.65 -27.18 3.92
C GLU A 247 -16.39 -28.52 3.93
N MET A 248 -15.65 -29.62 3.96
CA MET A 248 -16.22 -30.97 4.08
C MET A 248 -16.93 -31.17 5.42
N LEU A 249 -16.28 -30.83 6.54
CA LEU A 249 -16.85 -31.03 7.88
C LEU A 249 -18.08 -30.15 8.11
N THR A 250 -18.08 -28.92 7.58
CA THR A 250 -19.22 -28.00 7.69
C THR A 250 -20.49 -28.58 7.09
N ALA A 251 -20.38 -29.34 5.99
CA ALA A 251 -21.52 -30.03 5.38
C ALA A 251 -22.08 -31.17 6.26
N LEU A 252 -21.27 -31.73 7.18
CA LEU A 252 -21.66 -32.85 8.05
C LEU A 252 -22.14 -32.38 9.44
N VAL A 253 -21.47 -31.38 10.03
CA VAL A 253 -21.71 -30.95 11.42
C VAL A 253 -22.35 -29.56 11.54
N GLY A 254 -22.48 -28.85 10.42
CA GLY A 254 -22.97 -27.48 10.37
C GLY A 254 -21.88 -26.41 10.57
N PRO A 255 -22.19 -25.14 10.25
CA PRO A 255 -21.26 -24.04 10.44
C PRO A 255 -20.88 -23.88 11.93
N ASN A 256 -19.65 -23.46 12.20
CA ASN A 256 -19.09 -23.23 13.54
C ASN A 256 -19.02 -24.45 14.48
N ASN A 257 -19.33 -25.65 14.00
CA ASN A 257 -19.28 -26.88 14.81
C ASN A 257 -18.02 -27.74 14.57
N ALA A 258 -17.04 -27.24 13.83
CA ALA A 258 -15.76 -27.91 13.61
C ALA A 258 -14.59 -26.91 13.67
N VAL A 259 -13.50 -27.32 14.33
CA VAL A 259 -12.22 -26.60 14.33
C VAL A 259 -11.15 -27.54 13.80
N VAL A 260 -10.41 -27.07 12.80
CA VAL A 260 -9.36 -27.84 12.15
C VAL A 260 -8.05 -27.07 12.27
N LYS A 261 -6.99 -27.77 12.66
CA LYS A 261 -5.62 -27.25 12.61
C LYS A 261 -4.74 -28.22 11.84
N VAL A 262 -4.10 -27.71 10.80
CA VAL A 262 -3.11 -28.43 10.01
C VAL A 262 -1.73 -27.82 10.28
N SER A 263 -0.74 -28.66 10.50
CA SER A 263 0.67 -28.29 10.52
C SER A 263 1.44 -29.11 9.49
N ALA A 264 2.25 -28.43 8.69
CA ALA A 264 3.04 -29.06 7.63
C ALA A 264 4.54 -28.90 7.92
N LYS A 265 5.26 -30.03 7.95
CA LYS A 265 6.72 -30.05 7.85
C LYS A 265 7.09 -30.17 6.38
N MET A 266 7.90 -29.25 5.88
CA MET A 266 8.28 -29.17 4.47
C MET A 266 9.80 -29.16 4.34
N ASN A 267 10.28 -29.75 3.25
CA ASN A 267 11.66 -29.72 2.83
C ASN A 267 11.83 -28.69 1.72
N PHE A 268 12.74 -27.73 1.92
CA PHE A 268 13.07 -26.67 0.96
C PHE A 268 14.49 -26.81 0.40
N ASP A 269 15.12 -27.98 0.59
CA ASP A 269 16.42 -28.28 0.02
C ASP A 269 16.28 -28.45 -1.49
N GLN A 270 17.04 -27.68 -2.26
CA GLN A 270 17.17 -27.89 -3.69
C GLN A 270 18.24 -28.95 -3.93
N SER A 271 17.87 -30.06 -4.59
CA SER A 271 18.84 -31.09 -4.99
C SER A 271 18.74 -31.38 -6.48
N GLN A 272 19.90 -31.55 -7.10
CA GLN A 272 20.04 -31.90 -8.51
C GLN A 272 20.79 -33.23 -8.60
N SER A 273 20.17 -34.22 -9.22
CA SER A 273 20.78 -35.53 -9.46
C SER A 273 21.09 -35.67 -10.94
N HIS A 274 22.36 -35.94 -11.25
CA HIS A 274 22.82 -36.31 -12.59
C HIS A 274 23.02 -37.81 -12.65
N ILE A 275 22.17 -38.49 -13.39
CA ILE A 275 22.22 -39.94 -13.56
C ILE A 275 22.70 -40.22 -14.98
N LYS A 276 23.88 -40.83 -15.11
CA LYS A 276 24.40 -41.33 -16.39
C LYS A 276 24.37 -42.85 -16.36
N ARG A 277 23.45 -43.45 -17.13
CA ARG A 277 23.27 -44.90 -17.21
C ARG A 277 23.76 -45.41 -18.55
N TYR A 278 24.70 -46.36 -18.54
CA TYR A 278 25.17 -47.02 -19.76
C TYR A 278 24.25 -48.22 -20.09
N ILE A 279 23.75 -48.25 -21.32
CA ILE A 279 22.88 -49.30 -21.84
C ILE A 279 23.70 -50.04 -22.91
N PRO A 280 24.21 -51.25 -22.61
CA PRO A 280 24.85 -52.06 -23.64
C PRO A 280 23.79 -52.52 -24.64
N SER A 281 24.12 -52.40 -25.94
CA SER A 281 23.22 -52.71 -27.06
C SER A 281 23.76 -53.82 -27.96
N GLY A 282 24.95 -54.35 -27.66
CA GLY A 282 25.56 -55.51 -28.31
C GLY A 282 25.97 -56.60 -27.30
N GLY A 283 26.48 -57.74 -27.81
CA GLY A 283 27.03 -58.83 -27.00
C GLY A 283 26.00 -59.89 -26.57
N THR A 284 26.40 -60.75 -25.62
CA THR A 284 25.52 -61.77 -25.02
C THR A 284 25.06 -61.32 -23.64
N ALA A 285 24.02 -61.94 -23.07
CA ALA A 285 23.53 -61.60 -21.73
C ALA A 285 24.61 -61.75 -20.63
N GLU A 286 25.60 -62.61 -20.85
CA GLU A 286 26.73 -62.84 -19.93
C GLU A 286 27.91 -61.88 -20.18
N ASN A 287 28.05 -61.35 -21.40
CA ASN A 287 29.12 -60.42 -21.78
C ASN A 287 28.55 -59.31 -22.69
N PRO A 288 27.87 -58.31 -22.10
CA PRO A 288 27.32 -57.19 -22.85
C PRO A 288 28.43 -56.31 -23.46
N THR A 289 28.27 -55.91 -24.72
CA THR A 289 29.18 -55.02 -25.44
C THR A 289 28.44 -53.78 -25.97
N GLY A 290 29.20 -52.76 -26.40
CA GLY A 290 28.62 -51.61 -27.10
C GLY A 290 28.29 -51.92 -28.57
N ILE A 291 27.85 -50.92 -29.31
CA ILE A 291 27.70 -51.02 -30.76
C ILE A 291 29.10 -50.89 -31.38
N PRO A 292 29.57 -51.84 -32.19
CA PRO A 292 30.86 -51.70 -32.87
C PRO A 292 30.76 -50.57 -33.92
N VAL A 293 31.56 -49.52 -33.74
CA VAL A 293 31.58 -48.35 -34.65
C VAL A 293 32.77 -48.40 -35.61
N SER A 294 33.87 -49.04 -35.22
CA SER A 294 35.03 -49.23 -36.08
C SER A 294 35.68 -50.58 -35.81
N VAL A 295 36.01 -51.30 -36.88
CA VAL A 295 36.75 -52.56 -36.84
C VAL A 295 37.97 -52.40 -37.74
N GLN A 296 39.15 -52.64 -37.18
CA GLN A 296 40.40 -52.75 -37.93
C GLN A 296 40.91 -54.17 -37.78
N GLU A 297 41.17 -54.81 -38.92
CA GLU A 297 41.66 -56.19 -38.99
C GLU A 297 42.91 -56.21 -39.87
N ASN A 298 44.04 -56.57 -39.27
CA ASN A 298 45.31 -56.77 -39.95
C ASN A 298 45.62 -58.26 -39.92
N THR A 299 45.65 -58.89 -41.07
CA THR A 299 46.05 -60.29 -41.23
C THR A 299 47.32 -60.33 -42.06
N GLU A 300 48.38 -60.88 -41.48
CA GLU A 300 49.62 -61.19 -42.16
C GLU A 300 49.68 -62.71 -42.39
N ASP A 301 49.59 -63.09 -43.67
CA ASP A 301 49.79 -64.46 -44.10
C ASP A 301 51.10 -64.54 -44.89
N TYR A 302 52.06 -65.29 -44.38
CA TYR A 302 53.31 -65.57 -45.05
C TYR A 302 53.41 -67.07 -45.38
N ASN A 303 53.56 -67.36 -46.67
CA ASN A 303 53.88 -68.69 -47.16
C ASN A 303 55.19 -68.65 -47.95
N GLY A 304 56.26 -69.18 -47.36
CA GLY A 304 57.59 -69.18 -47.95
C GLY A 304 58.00 -70.57 -48.42
N GLN A 305 58.29 -70.72 -49.72
CA GLN A 305 59.02 -71.89 -50.25
C GLN A 305 60.54 -71.68 -50.11
N LYS A 306 61.24 -72.69 -49.59
CA LYS A 306 62.69 -72.65 -49.33
C LYS A 306 63.47 -72.92 -50.62
N GLU A 307 64.26 -71.95 -51.11
CA GLU A 307 65.29 -72.23 -52.13
C GLU A 307 66.47 -72.99 -51.51
N SER A 308 66.94 -74.03 -52.21
CA SER A 308 67.98 -74.96 -51.75
C SER A 308 69.39 -74.41 -52.07
N ALA A 309 70.20 -74.11 -51.05
CA ALA A 309 71.59 -73.72 -51.21
C ALA A 309 72.49 -74.97 -51.25
N GLY A 310 73.20 -75.18 -52.36
CA GLY A 310 74.02 -76.37 -52.63
C GLY A 310 75.43 -76.33 -52.02
N GLY A 311 75.76 -77.40 -51.30
CA GLY A 311 77.11 -78.00 -51.21
C GLY A 311 78.04 -77.52 -50.07
N VAL A 312 78.59 -78.49 -49.31
CA VAL A 312 79.89 -78.36 -48.64
C VAL A 312 80.72 -79.67 -48.74
N PRO A 313 82.06 -79.60 -48.82
CA PRO A 313 82.92 -80.61 -49.47
C PRO A 313 83.61 -81.62 -48.52
N GLY A 314 83.93 -82.82 -49.06
CA GLY A 314 85.10 -83.65 -48.66
C GLY A 314 84.93 -84.75 -47.59
N THR A 315 84.77 -86.01 -48.05
CA THR A 315 85.39 -87.31 -47.64
C THR A 315 85.77 -87.61 -46.17
N THR A 316 85.82 -88.84 -45.60
CA THR A 316 85.34 -90.23 -45.82
C THR A 316 85.77 -91.06 -44.58
N THR A 317 84.95 -92.04 -44.16
CA THR A 317 85.30 -93.37 -43.56
C THR A 317 85.99 -93.47 -42.18
N ASN A 318 85.42 -94.26 -41.25
CA ASN A 318 86.03 -95.50 -40.70
C ASN A 318 85.24 -96.11 -39.51
N VAL A 319 84.51 -97.19 -39.83
CA VAL A 319 84.27 -98.43 -39.04
C VAL A 319 83.35 -98.41 -37.80
N PRO A 320 82.58 -99.50 -37.60
CA PRO A 320 81.32 -99.52 -36.85
C PRO A 320 81.38 -100.36 -35.55
N GLU A 321 80.28 -100.31 -34.80
CA GLU A 321 79.51 -101.49 -34.33
C GLU A 321 79.07 -101.49 -32.86
N TYR A 322 77.84 -102.01 -32.70
CA TYR A 322 77.14 -102.58 -31.52
C TYR A 322 76.07 -101.66 -30.91
N LYS A 323 74.77 -101.78 -31.27
CA LYS A 323 73.73 -102.79 -30.85
C LYS A 323 73.60 -102.86 -29.32
N GLU A 324 72.44 -102.83 -28.65
CA GLU A 324 71.04 -103.23 -28.89
C GLU A 324 70.27 -102.66 -27.65
N ALA A 325 68.94 -102.57 -27.49
CA ALA A 325 67.79 -103.06 -28.22
C ALA A 325 66.55 -102.24 -27.78
N GLU A 326 65.68 -102.01 -28.77
CA GLU A 326 64.22 -102.13 -28.74
C GLU A 326 63.31 -101.30 -27.81
N SER A 327 62.42 -100.57 -28.50
CA SER A 327 60.94 -100.75 -28.53
C SER A 327 60.32 -99.33 -28.50
N ILE A 328 59.45 -98.86 -29.38
CA ILE A 328 58.33 -99.43 -30.13
C ILE A 328 58.09 -98.51 -31.36
N SER A 329 57.97 -99.11 -32.53
CA SER A 329 56.91 -98.92 -33.56
C SER A 329 56.02 -97.65 -33.42
N THR A 330 55.70 -96.86 -34.44
CA THR A 330 55.35 -97.18 -35.82
C THR A 330 55.19 -95.84 -36.59
N GLY A 331 55.64 -95.80 -37.85
CA GLY A 331 55.17 -94.94 -38.95
C GLY A 331 55.21 -93.43 -38.73
N SER A 332 56.18 -92.68 -39.26
CA SER A 332 56.36 -92.39 -40.68
C SER A 332 55.04 -91.99 -41.37
N ASP A 333 54.78 -90.69 -41.48
CA ASP A 333 55.02 -90.02 -42.77
C ASP A 333 55.19 -88.52 -42.58
N ASP A 334 56.35 -88.06 -43.04
CA ASP A 334 56.84 -86.70 -43.11
C ASP A 334 56.68 -86.26 -44.56
N SER A 335 55.75 -85.34 -44.85
CA SER A 335 55.95 -84.31 -45.88
C SER A 335 54.74 -83.37 -45.97
N GLU A 336 54.73 -82.31 -45.18
CA GLU A 336 54.32 -80.99 -45.70
C GLU A 336 55.01 -79.89 -44.89
N ASN A 337 56.27 -79.64 -45.26
CA ASN A 337 57.05 -78.49 -44.84
C ASN A 337 56.46 -77.22 -45.46
N ASP A 338 55.34 -76.72 -44.91
CA ASP A 338 54.83 -75.39 -45.20
C ASP A 338 55.11 -74.51 -43.98
N LYS A 339 56.07 -73.58 -44.08
CA LYS A 339 56.29 -72.57 -43.03
C LYS A 339 55.20 -71.50 -43.14
N ARG A 340 54.03 -71.84 -42.63
CA ARG A 340 52.89 -70.94 -42.49
C ARG A 340 53.08 -70.05 -41.28
N TYR A 341 53.21 -68.76 -41.51
CA TYR A 341 53.07 -67.74 -40.47
C TYR A 341 51.76 -67.01 -40.71
N ASN A 342 50.85 -67.13 -39.75
CA ASN A 342 49.60 -66.38 -39.72
C ASN A 342 49.64 -65.51 -38.45
N ASN A 343 49.49 -64.21 -38.63
CA ASN A 343 49.30 -63.27 -37.54
C ASN A 343 48.05 -62.43 -37.83
N ALA A 344 47.05 -62.52 -36.96
CA ALA A 344 45.80 -61.79 -37.08
C ALA A 344 45.63 -60.86 -35.88
N GLN A 345 45.53 -59.56 -36.15
CA GLN A 345 45.26 -58.53 -35.16
C GLN A 345 43.91 -57.87 -35.48
N ARG A 346 42.95 -57.95 -34.55
CA ARG A 346 41.63 -57.32 -34.65
C ARG A 346 41.42 -56.32 -33.53
N ILE A 347 41.19 -55.06 -33.87
CA ILE A 347 40.82 -53.99 -32.94
C ILE A 347 39.39 -53.59 -33.26
N THR A 348 38.51 -53.59 -32.26
CA THR A 348 37.12 -53.14 -32.41
C THR A 348 36.82 -52.05 -31.40
N ASN A 349 36.46 -50.87 -31.90
CA ASN A 349 36.02 -49.75 -31.08
C ASN A 349 34.49 -49.82 -30.93
N TYR A 350 34.05 -49.79 -29.68
CA TYR A 350 32.64 -49.84 -29.32
C TYR A 350 32.18 -48.48 -28.82
N GLU A 351 31.00 -48.05 -29.25
CA GLU A 351 30.30 -46.93 -28.66
C GLU A 351 29.19 -47.48 -27.77
N ILE A 352 29.12 -46.98 -26.54
CA ILE A 352 28.15 -47.45 -25.55
C ILE A 352 27.02 -46.43 -25.49
N SER A 353 25.81 -46.89 -25.81
CA SER A 353 24.62 -46.08 -25.62
C SER A 353 24.52 -45.68 -24.15
N HIS A 354 24.27 -44.41 -23.87
CA HIS A 354 24.07 -43.94 -22.52
C HIS A 354 22.83 -43.07 -22.46
N GLU A 355 22.14 -43.14 -21.33
CA GLU A 355 21.01 -42.30 -20.99
C GLU A 355 21.48 -41.33 -19.91
N GLU A 356 21.41 -40.04 -20.21
CA GLU A 356 21.62 -38.99 -19.24
C GLU A 356 20.28 -38.46 -18.77
N ARG A 357 20.06 -38.52 -17.46
CA ARG A 357 18.88 -37.98 -16.81
C ARG A 357 19.31 -36.98 -15.75
N THR A 358 18.95 -35.73 -15.97
CA THR A 358 19.04 -34.69 -14.95
C THR A 358 17.70 -34.60 -14.24
N VAL A 359 17.67 -34.95 -12.96
CA VAL A 359 16.48 -34.81 -12.10
C VAL A 359 16.70 -33.63 -11.18
N VAL A 360 15.86 -32.61 -11.31
CA VAL A 360 15.84 -31.45 -10.41
C VAL A 360 14.70 -31.66 -9.41
N HIS A 361 15.04 -31.79 -8.14
CA HIS A 361 14.07 -31.80 -7.06
C HIS A 361 13.73 -30.36 -6.69
N ALA A 362 12.47 -29.98 -6.92
CA ALA A 362 11.98 -28.67 -6.57
C ALA A 362 11.85 -28.55 -5.04
N PRO A 363 12.27 -27.42 -4.44
CA PRO A 363 12.06 -27.15 -3.03
C PRO A 363 10.55 -26.99 -2.74
N GLY A 364 10.14 -27.30 -1.51
CA GLY A 364 8.75 -27.20 -1.06
C GLY A 364 7.99 -28.53 -1.07
N THR A 365 8.69 -29.66 -0.94
CA THR A 365 8.04 -30.97 -0.78
C THR A 365 7.52 -31.13 0.65
N VAL A 366 6.32 -31.68 0.81
CA VAL A 366 5.73 -31.94 2.13
C VAL A 366 6.33 -33.23 2.69
N GLU A 367 7.05 -33.13 3.81
CA GLU A 367 7.63 -34.28 4.51
C GLU A 367 6.66 -34.93 5.49
N LYS A 368 5.79 -34.12 6.14
CA LYS A 368 4.84 -34.63 7.13
C LYS A 368 3.67 -33.67 7.31
N LEU A 369 2.47 -34.21 7.39
CA LEU A 369 1.27 -33.50 7.80
C LEU A 369 0.80 -33.99 9.17
N THR A 370 0.49 -33.03 10.04
CA THR A 370 -0.16 -33.27 11.33
C THR A 370 -1.49 -32.55 11.32
N VAL A 371 -2.58 -33.32 11.44
CA VAL A 371 -3.94 -32.80 11.38
C VAL A 371 -4.64 -33.08 12.71
N ALA A 372 -5.16 -32.02 13.32
CA ALA A 372 -6.01 -32.09 14.49
C ALA A 372 -7.40 -31.56 14.15
N VAL A 373 -8.42 -32.36 14.43
CA VAL A 373 -9.83 -32.00 14.21
C VAL A 373 -10.59 -32.11 15.51
N ALA A 374 -11.27 -31.03 15.88
CA ALA A 374 -12.23 -31.01 16.97
C ALA A 374 -13.64 -30.77 16.40
N VAL A 375 -14.61 -31.54 16.87
CA VAL A 375 -16.02 -31.42 16.46
C VAL A 375 -16.88 -31.14 17.69
N ASN A 376 -17.82 -30.20 17.56
CA ASN A 376 -18.76 -29.79 18.61
C ASN A 376 -19.88 -30.83 18.85
N LYS A 377 -19.51 -32.07 19.13
CA LYS A 377 -20.42 -33.19 19.36
C LYS A 377 -19.69 -34.26 20.17
N VAL A 378 -20.40 -34.94 21.07
CA VAL A 378 -19.89 -36.19 21.66
C VAL A 378 -19.92 -37.28 20.58
N LEU A 379 -18.74 -37.71 20.14
CA LEU A 379 -18.59 -38.73 19.10
C LEU A 379 -18.51 -40.11 19.73
N THR A 380 -19.20 -41.09 19.13
CA THR A 380 -18.97 -42.51 19.41
C THR A 380 -17.67 -42.99 18.78
N SER A 381 -17.14 -44.14 19.22
CA SER A 381 -15.93 -44.72 18.63
C SER A 381 -16.08 -45.02 17.14
N SER A 382 -17.27 -45.43 16.68
CA SER A 382 -17.56 -45.68 15.27
C SER A 382 -17.54 -44.38 14.45
N GLU A 383 -18.24 -43.33 14.90
CA GLU A 383 -18.26 -42.03 14.22
C GLU A 383 -16.87 -41.39 14.17
N THR A 384 -16.07 -41.57 15.23
CA THR A 384 -14.69 -41.06 15.27
C THR A 384 -13.84 -41.72 14.19
N GLN A 385 -14.02 -43.01 13.94
CA GLN A 385 -13.27 -43.76 12.94
C GLN A 385 -13.71 -43.38 11.52
N GLU A 386 -15.01 -43.23 11.27
CA GLU A 386 -15.54 -42.75 9.99
C GLU A 386 -15.05 -41.33 9.66
N LEU A 387 -15.17 -40.41 10.62
CA LEU A 387 -14.64 -39.04 10.47
C LEU A 387 -13.13 -39.03 10.26
N SER A 388 -12.40 -39.91 10.95
CA SER A 388 -10.96 -40.04 10.75
C SER A 388 -10.63 -40.50 9.32
N THR A 389 -11.34 -41.48 8.77
CA THR A 389 -11.13 -41.93 7.38
C THR A 389 -11.46 -40.83 6.37
N LEU A 390 -12.56 -40.11 6.59
CA LEU A 390 -12.99 -39.01 5.75
C LEU A 390 -11.98 -37.85 5.74
N VAL A 391 -11.55 -37.40 6.92
CA VAL A 391 -10.55 -36.34 7.07
C VAL A 391 -9.20 -36.78 6.49
N SER A 392 -8.80 -38.04 6.68
CA SER A 392 -7.55 -38.58 6.13
C SER A 392 -7.54 -38.49 4.60
N ASN A 393 -8.64 -38.85 3.95
CA ASN A 393 -8.77 -38.79 2.50
C ASN A 393 -8.85 -37.34 1.99
N ALA A 394 -9.60 -36.47 2.66
CA ALA A 394 -9.73 -35.06 2.29
C ALA A 394 -8.40 -34.29 2.43
N ALA A 395 -7.64 -34.57 3.49
CA ALA A 395 -6.33 -33.96 3.70
C ALA A 395 -5.26 -34.51 2.74
N GLY A 396 -5.45 -35.73 2.20
CA GLY A 396 -4.48 -36.44 1.38
C GLY A 396 -3.31 -36.97 2.22
N LEU A 397 -3.62 -37.54 3.40
CA LEU A 397 -2.61 -38.08 4.30
C LEU A 397 -2.01 -39.36 3.74
N ASP A 398 -0.69 -39.50 3.88
CA ASP A 398 0.04 -40.69 3.52
C ASP A 398 0.70 -41.30 4.76
N ILE A 399 0.31 -42.54 5.08
CA ILE A 399 0.86 -43.31 6.20
C ILE A 399 2.35 -43.60 5.97
N LYS A 400 2.78 -43.81 4.72
CA LYS A 400 4.19 -44.06 4.37
C LYS A 400 5.06 -42.82 4.56
N ARG A 401 4.47 -41.62 4.41
CA ARG A 401 5.12 -40.33 4.69
C ARG A 401 5.27 -40.06 6.20
N GLY A 402 4.50 -40.75 7.05
CA GLY A 402 4.51 -40.56 8.50
C GLY A 402 3.54 -39.49 8.98
N ASP A 403 2.48 -39.23 8.20
CA ASP A 403 1.42 -38.30 8.56
C ASP A 403 0.61 -38.79 9.77
N THR A 404 0.08 -37.84 10.54
CA THR A 404 -0.68 -38.13 11.76
C THR A 404 -2.00 -37.37 11.79
N LEU A 405 -3.06 -38.06 12.22
CA LEU A 405 -4.41 -37.50 12.35
C LEU A 405 -4.97 -37.83 13.73
N LYS A 406 -5.56 -36.82 14.37
CA LYS A 406 -6.34 -37.00 15.60
C LYS A 406 -7.67 -36.27 15.48
N VAL A 407 -8.76 -37.00 15.71
CA VAL A 407 -10.13 -36.48 15.74
C VAL A 407 -10.66 -36.58 17.17
N SER A 408 -11.26 -35.51 17.68
CA SER A 408 -11.86 -35.48 19.01
C SER A 408 -13.24 -34.82 18.98
N GLY A 409 -14.22 -35.44 19.62
CA GLY A 409 -15.51 -34.82 19.90
C GLY A 409 -15.47 -34.10 21.24
N LEU A 410 -15.66 -32.78 21.26
CA LEU A 410 -15.64 -31.94 22.46
C LEU A 410 -16.81 -30.98 22.42
N GLN A 411 -17.41 -30.64 23.55
CA GLN A 411 -18.39 -29.55 23.61
C GLN A 411 -17.63 -28.22 23.57
N PHE A 412 -17.89 -27.40 22.55
CA PHE A 412 -17.27 -26.07 22.46
C PHE A 412 -17.93 -25.13 23.48
N ALA A 413 -17.18 -24.14 23.94
CA ALA A 413 -17.77 -23.09 24.77
C ALA A 413 -18.87 -22.38 23.98
N PRO A 414 -20.02 -22.03 24.60
CA PRO A 414 -21.03 -21.20 23.95
C PRO A 414 -20.36 -19.91 23.48
N GLU A 415 -20.47 -19.61 22.19
CA GLU A 415 -19.57 -18.72 21.48
C GLU A 415 -19.66 -17.25 21.96
N LEU A 416 -18.53 -16.55 21.87
CA LEU A 416 -18.32 -15.09 21.87
C LEU A 416 -19.08 -14.36 20.72
N GLN A 417 -20.19 -14.91 20.22
CA GLN A 417 -21.02 -14.28 19.19
C GLN A 417 -21.65 -12.97 19.70
N ALA A 418 -21.86 -12.87 21.01
CA ALA A 418 -22.30 -11.63 21.66
C ALA A 418 -21.39 -10.43 21.34
N GLU A 419 -20.07 -10.63 21.24
CA GLU A 419 -19.10 -9.56 21.04
C GLU A 419 -19.09 -9.02 19.58
N LYS A 420 -19.33 -9.91 18.60
CA LYS A 420 -19.43 -9.50 17.18
C LYS A 420 -20.75 -8.80 16.87
N ASP A 421 -21.84 -9.28 17.45
CA ASP A 421 -23.15 -8.65 17.29
C ASP A 421 -23.21 -7.30 18.03
N GLU A 422 -22.55 -7.17 19.20
CA GLU A 422 -22.35 -5.89 19.88
C GLU A 422 -21.49 -4.91 19.07
N ALA A 423 -20.40 -5.38 18.45
CA ALA A 423 -19.56 -4.51 17.61
C ALA A 423 -20.30 -3.97 16.38
N VAL A 424 -21.18 -4.78 15.77
CA VAL A 424 -22.04 -4.33 14.65
C VAL A 424 -23.14 -3.37 15.15
N ALA A 425 -23.69 -3.60 16.34
CA ALA A 425 -24.67 -2.70 16.96
C ALA A 425 -24.07 -1.34 17.35
N LEU A 426 -22.82 -1.30 17.83
CA LEU A 426 -22.07 -0.08 18.12
C LEU A 426 -21.70 0.69 16.84
N MET A 427 -21.34 -0.01 15.75
CA MET A 427 -21.14 0.64 14.45
C MET A 427 -22.45 1.21 13.87
N ALA A 428 -23.58 0.53 14.09
CA ALA A 428 -24.89 1.06 13.75
C ALA A 428 -25.27 2.28 14.62
N GLN A 429 -24.76 2.38 15.87
CA GLN A 429 -24.95 3.56 16.74
C GLN A 429 -24.38 4.86 16.16
N SER A 430 -23.20 4.77 15.53
CA SER A 430 -22.47 5.93 15.02
C SER A 430 -23.24 6.67 13.91
N ASN A 431 -23.96 5.94 13.05
CA ASN A 431 -24.55 6.49 11.83
C ASN A 431 -25.78 7.40 12.07
N TRP A 432 -26.53 7.23 13.17
CA TRP A 432 -27.68 8.10 13.50
C TRP A 432 -27.30 9.36 14.27
N VAL A 433 -26.21 9.34 15.03
CA VAL A 433 -25.68 10.53 15.70
C VAL A 433 -25.22 11.57 14.67
N GLU A 434 -24.65 11.13 13.55
CA GLU A 434 -24.24 12.01 12.46
C GLU A 434 -25.44 12.62 11.70
N LEU A 435 -26.53 11.86 11.58
CA LEU A 435 -27.77 12.30 10.94
C LEU A 435 -28.54 13.32 11.79
N ILE A 436 -28.54 13.14 13.12
CA ILE A 436 -29.11 14.10 14.08
C ILE A 436 -28.33 15.41 14.07
N LYS A 437 -26.99 15.38 14.02
CA LYS A 437 -26.15 16.59 13.93
C LYS A 437 -26.45 17.41 12.66
N LYS A 438 -26.53 16.76 11.50
CA LYS A 438 -26.93 17.42 10.23
C LYS A 438 -28.35 17.97 10.27
N GLY A 439 -29.27 17.30 10.96
CA GLY A 439 -30.64 17.78 11.16
C GLY A 439 -30.70 19.06 12.00
N ILE A 440 -29.89 19.15 13.06
CA ILE A 440 -29.81 20.34 13.92
C ILE A 440 -29.22 21.54 13.15
N GLU A 441 -28.16 21.33 12.35
CA GLU A 441 -27.59 22.40 11.52
C GLU A 441 -28.59 22.95 10.50
N MET A 442 -29.34 22.08 9.83
CA MET A 442 -30.41 22.48 8.90
C MET A 442 -31.55 23.22 9.61
N GLY A 443 -31.91 22.81 10.83
CA GLY A 443 -32.91 23.47 11.66
C GLY A 443 -32.53 24.90 12.05
N VAL A 444 -31.25 25.13 12.39
CA VAL A 444 -30.73 26.47 12.74
C VAL A 444 -30.78 27.41 11.54
N ILE A 445 -30.43 26.93 10.35
CA ILE A 445 -30.47 27.71 9.10
C ILE A 445 -31.92 28.10 8.76
N ALA A 446 -32.87 27.17 8.91
CA ALA A 446 -34.29 27.45 8.70
C ALA A 446 -34.81 28.53 9.67
N LEU A 447 -34.43 28.45 10.95
CA LEU A 447 -34.86 29.40 11.98
C LEU A 447 -34.29 30.82 11.72
N LEU A 448 -33.03 30.92 11.32
CA LEU A 448 -32.40 32.19 10.95
C LEU A 448 -33.06 32.83 9.71
N SER A 449 -33.41 32.02 8.70
CA SER A 449 -34.12 32.54 7.52
C SER A 449 -35.51 33.08 7.85
N LEU A 450 -36.22 32.44 8.79
CA LEU A 450 -37.55 32.84 9.22
C LEU A 450 -37.50 34.13 10.08
N ALA A 451 -36.47 34.28 10.91
CA ALA A 451 -36.22 35.50 11.66
C ALA A 451 -35.89 36.69 10.74
N ALA A 452 -35.12 36.48 9.68
CA ALA A 452 -34.84 37.51 8.67
C ALA A 452 -36.10 37.95 7.90
N LEU A 453 -36.99 36.99 7.59
CA LEU A 453 -38.26 37.30 6.92
C LEU A 453 -39.20 38.10 7.84
N PHE A 454 -39.22 37.77 9.14
CA PHE A 454 -40.00 38.49 10.14
C PHE A 454 -39.52 39.94 10.35
N THR A 455 -38.22 40.19 10.38
CA THR A 455 -37.68 41.56 10.54
C THR A 455 -38.00 42.45 9.35
N VAL A 456 -37.91 41.92 8.12
CA VAL A 456 -38.33 42.61 6.90
C VAL A 456 -39.83 42.93 6.95
N PHE A 457 -40.66 41.96 7.33
CA PHE A 457 -42.11 42.16 7.42
C PHE A 457 -42.50 43.21 8.49
N ARG A 458 -41.73 43.30 9.59
CA ARG A 458 -41.91 44.32 10.63
C ARG A 458 -41.49 45.72 10.18
N LEU A 459 -40.47 45.83 9.32
CA LEU A 459 -40.02 47.11 8.75
C LEU A 459 -40.99 47.65 7.70
N LEU A 460 -41.74 46.78 7.01
CA LEU A 460 -42.74 47.19 6.02
C LEU A 460 -44.10 47.60 6.62
N LYS A 461 -44.35 47.33 7.91
CA LYS A 461 -45.63 47.64 8.60
C LYS A 461 -45.52 48.74 9.65
N ARG A 462 -44.71 49.78 9.44
CA ARG A 462 -44.83 51.02 10.24
C ARG A 462 -45.93 51.89 9.62
N PRO A 463 -47.02 52.23 10.35
CA PRO A 463 -48.03 53.15 9.84
C PRO A 463 -47.42 54.54 9.64
N ILE A 464 -47.72 55.15 8.50
CA ILE A 464 -47.43 56.55 8.22
C ILE A 464 -48.61 57.33 8.79
N ASP A 465 -48.41 57.93 9.96
CA ASP A 465 -49.39 58.84 10.55
C ASP A 465 -49.31 60.17 9.80
N GLY A 466 -50.36 60.46 9.03
CA GLY A 466 -50.63 61.76 8.44
C GLY A 466 -51.66 62.48 9.29
N GLU A 467 -51.27 63.59 9.90
CA GLU A 467 -52.13 64.48 10.67
C GLU A 467 -52.37 65.79 9.90
N LEU A 468 -53.53 66.43 10.16
CA LEU A 468 -54.00 67.82 9.91
C LEU A 468 -55.49 67.77 9.50
N LEU A 469 -56.50 68.44 10.09
CA LEU A 469 -56.63 69.66 10.92
C LEU A 469 -58.04 69.72 11.56
N ALA A 470 -58.17 70.45 12.68
CA ALA A 470 -59.24 71.40 13.07
C ALA A 470 -59.48 71.32 14.60
N GLU A 471 -58.97 72.26 15.41
CA GLU A 471 -59.51 73.60 15.73
C GLU A 471 -60.43 73.57 16.99
N ASP A 472 -60.12 74.49 17.91
CA ASP A 472 -60.95 75.08 18.97
C ASP A 472 -61.01 74.49 20.41
N LEU A 473 -60.27 75.21 21.29
CA LEU A 473 -60.76 76.05 22.41
C LEU A 473 -60.94 75.49 23.86
N TYR A 474 -60.32 76.25 24.80
CA TYR A 474 -60.50 76.37 26.28
C TYR A 474 -60.02 75.19 27.16
N ASP A 475 -59.46 75.33 28.37
CA ASP A 475 -59.03 76.45 29.23
C ASP A 475 -58.06 75.89 30.31
N GLU A 476 -57.49 76.78 31.13
CA GLU A 476 -56.45 76.64 32.18
C GLU A 476 -56.42 75.45 33.20
N PRO A 477 -55.27 75.25 33.91
CA PRO A 477 -54.97 74.16 34.88
C PRO A 477 -55.12 74.63 36.36
N PRO A 478 -54.44 74.04 37.38
CA PRO A 478 -54.38 72.68 37.94
C PRO A 478 -54.86 72.66 39.42
N GLN A 479 -54.79 71.51 40.14
CA GLN A 479 -54.39 71.33 41.58
C GLN A 479 -54.90 69.99 42.15
N LEU A 480 -54.04 69.08 42.62
CA LEU A 480 -53.43 68.92 43.96
C LEU A 480 -54.28 68.03 44.89
N PHE A 481 -53.63 67.44 45.91
CA PHE A 481 -54.07 66.45 46.91
C PHE A 481 -54.00 64.99 46.41
N ALA A 482 -53.00 64.16 46.73
CA ALA A 482 -52.43 63.76 48.02
C ALA A 482 -53.46 63.13 48.96
N ASP A 483 -53.49 61.80 49.05
CA ASP A 483 -53.26 61.06 50.31
C ASP A 483 -53.10 59.54 50.06
N GLU A 484 -52.06 58.97 50.67
CA GLU A 484 -51.85 57.54 50.94
C GLU A 484 -52.71 57.12 52.18
N PRO A 485 -52.55 55.92 52.78
CA PRO A 485 -52.61 54.54 52.27
C PRO A 485 -53.55 53.67 53.16
N GLN A 486 -53.81 52.40 52.78
CA GLN A 486 -54.00 51.22 53.66
C GLN A 486 -54.51 50.05 52.80
N GLU A 487 -53.69 49.04 52.51
CA GLU A 487 -53.38 47.85 53.33
C GLU A 487 -54.57 46.86 53.39
N LEU A 488 -54.34 45.63 52.91
CA LEU A 488 -54.61 44.34 53.58
C LEU A 488 -55.09 43.19 52.65
N ILE A 489 -54.31 42.10 52.70
CA ILE A 489 -54.71 40.69 52.83
C ILE A 489 -55.18 39.92 51.56
N SER A 490 -54.23 39.11 51.09
CA SER A 490 -54.26 37.64 50.91
C SER A 490 -55.17 36.94 49.89
N ALA A 491 -54.47 36.01 49.21
CA ALA A 491 -54.69 34.56 49.18
C ALA A 491 -55.34 33.93 47.95
N SER A 492 -54.58 32.95 47.43
CA SER A 492 -55.03 31.69 46.80
C SER A 492 -55.71 31.84 45.43
N ALA A 493 -55.59 30.96 44.44
CA ALA A 493 -54.89 29.72 44.16
C ALA A 493 -54.99 29.60 42.59
N ILE A 494 -54.41 28.69 41.82
CA ILE A 494 -54.26 27.22 41.84
C ILE A 494 -53.23 26.87 40.70
N PRO A 495 -52.94 25.61 40.31
CA PRO A 495 -51.77 24.83 40.71
C PRO A 495 -50.86 24.33 39.54
N VAL A 496 -49.66 23.87 39.93
CA VAL A 496 -48.97 22.60 39.58
C VAL A 496 -48.92 22.13 38.11
N LEU A 497 -47.68 22.03 37.61
CA LEU A 497 -47.19 20.83 36.94
C LEU A 497 -45.78 20.52 37.48
N GLU A 498 -45.67 19.40 38.17
CA GLU A 498 -44.44 18.81 38.69
C GLU A 498 -43.51 18.41 37.53
N ALA A 499 -42.23 18.80 37.63
CA ALA A 499 -41.13 18.07 37.04
C ALA A 499 -40.08 17.88 38.13
N ARG A 500 -40.09 16.68 38.68
CA ARG A 500 -39.19 16.12 39.68
C ARG A 500 -37.79 16.02 39.08
N LEU A 501 -36.80 16.71 39.64
CA LEU A 501 -35.37 16.47 39.39
C LEU A 501 -34.66 16.26 40.74
N ASP A 502 -33.74 15.31 40.74
CA ASP A 502 -33.14 14.64 41.89
C ASP A 502 -32.29 15.53 42.81
N PRO A 503 -32.27 15.29 44.15
CA PRO A 503 -31.56 16.12 45.13
C PRO A 503 -30.15 15.58 45.42
N GLU A 504 -29.31 15.38 44.40
CA GLU A 504 -27.96 14.81 44.59
C GLU A 504 -26.82 15.67 44.01
N LEU A 505 -27.11 16.89 43.53
CA LEU A 505 -26.09 17.76 42.94
C LEU A 505 -25.70 19.00 43.76
N GLU A 506 -26.46 19.35 44.80
CA GLU A 506 -26.11 20.50 45.67
C GLU A 506 -25.09 20.16 46.76
N HIS A 507 -25.03 18.91 47.24
CA HIS A 507 -24.07 18.50 48.26
C HIS A 507 -22.63 18.27 47.76
N MET A 508 -22.40 18.23 46.44
CA MET A 508 -21.04 18.07 45.87
C MET A 508 -20.30 19.39 45.64
N ARG A 509 -20.99 20.54 45.64
CA ARG A 509 -20.33 21.84 45.45
C ARG A 509 -19.69 22.37 46.72
N GLU A 510 -20.23 21.99 47.89
CA GLU A 510 -19.71 22.42 49.18
C GLU A 510 -18.55 21.55 49.69
N SER A 511 -18.40 20.31 49.19
CA SER A 511 -17.31 19.41 49.56
C SER A 511 -16.01 19.61 48.76
N ILE A 512 -16.07 20.26 47.59
CA ILE A 512 -14.91 20.50 46.72
C ILE A 512 -14.14 21.78 47.13
N ALA A 513 -14.76 22.73 47.83
CA ALA A 513 -14.09 23.95 48.27
C ALA A 513 -13.18 23.77 49.50
N THR A 514 -13.33 22.67 50.25
CA THR A 514 -12.62 22.47 51.54
C THR A 514 -11.53 21.39 51.52
N VAL A 515 -11.35 20.66 50.41
CA VAL A 515 -10.32 19.61 50.30
C VAL A 515 -9.08 20.08 49.52
N VAL A 516 -9.18 21.16 48.73
CA VAL A 516 -8.07 21.68 47.91
C VAL A 516 -7.02 22.47 48.71
N THR A 517 -7.28 22.79 49.98
CA THR A 517 -6.35 23.54 50.83
C THR A 517 -5.47 22.69 51.74
N LYS A 518 -5.66 21.35 51.79
CA LYS A 518 -4.94 20.51 52.77
C LYS A 518 -3.90 19.54 52.21
N ASP A 519 -3.97 19.09 50.95
CA ASP A 519 -2.87 18.29 50.38
C ASP A 519 -2.84 18.29 48.83
N PRO A 520 -1.92 19.04 48.19
CA PRO A 520 -1.88 19.17 46.73
C PRO A 520 -1.41 17.90 45.99
N GLN A 521 -0.90 16.88 46.70
CA GLN A 521 -0.34 15.68 46.07
C GLN A 521 -1.38 14.59 45.74
N GLU A 522 -2.55 14.55 46.39
CA GLU A 522 -3.61 13.60 46.04
C GLU A 522 -4.50 14.07 44.87
N ALA A 523 -4.67 15.39 44.69
CA ALA A 523 -5.43 15.95 43.57
C ALA A 523 -4.81 15.62 42.20
N ALA A 524 -3.48 15.54 42.13
CA ALA A 524 -2.77 15.15 40.91
C ALA A 524 -2.95 13.66 40.54
N ARG A 525 -3.20 12.80 41.54
CA ARG A 525 -3.47 11.36 41.31
C ARG A 525 -4.90 11.12 40.84
N LEU A 526 -5.88 11.88 41.34
CA LEU A 526 -7.27 11.76 40.88
C LEU A 526 -7.50 12.32 39.47
N LEU A 527 -6.76 13.37 39.08
CA LEU A 527 -6.82 13.90 37.71
C LEU A 527 -6.14 12.98 36.67
N THR A 528 -5.15 12.19 37.07
CA THR A 528 -4.50 11.23 36.16
C THR A 528 -5.34 9.96 35.94
N THR A 529 -6.20 9.59 36.89
CA THR A 529 -7.17 8.50 36.70
C THR A 529 -8.33 8.92 35.78
N PHE A 530 -8.75 10.19 35.81
CA PHE A 530 -9.82 10.71 34.94
C PHE A 530 -9.38 11.07 33.52
N MET A 531 -8.08 11.15 33.25
CA MET A 531 -7.55 11.40 31.90
C MET A 531 -7.28 10.12 31.10
N ASN A 532 -7.48 8.94 31.71
CA ASN A 532 -7.14 7.65 31.12
C ASN A 532 -8.34 6.70 30.97
N ASP A 533 -9.57 7.21 31.07
CA ASP A 533 -10.82 6.54 30.68
C ASP A 533 -11.60 7.40 29.67
#